data_AF-A0A935D5B6-F1
#
_entry.id   AF-A0A935D5B6-F1
#
_cell.length_a   1.000
_cell.length_b   1.000
_cell.length_c   1.000
_cell.angle_alpha   90.00
_cell.angle_beta   90.00
_cell.angle_gamma   90.00
#
_symmetry.space_group_name_H-M   'P 1'
#
loop_
_entity.id
_entity.type
_entity.pdbx_description
1 polymer ?
#
loop_
_entity_poly.entity_id
_entity_poly.type
_entity_poly.pdbx_seq_one_letter_code
_entity_poly.pdbx_strand_id
1 'polypeptide(L)'
;MRRKASSPDQLGLFGGPAAEAPAASRGAPARARVTPEDLELAARVPPSVRFGTSSWTFPGWGGVLYEGAPTQAALLAGGLQAYATHPLFRVVGIDRSHYAPLDAATLAQYAAGLPAGFCAVSKVWDELTTCVFPAHPRFGERASHDNPSFLSAERFLTEVLPPYTAAFAPFAGPFVFEIPPMPPARVPAAEVFAARVDALLSRLPRAFRYAFELRNEALLTGAYLEVLRAHGASHVLNLWTGMPTLRRQLAVAGVAAAPFFVVRLMLPPFTRYDVRRADLAPFDRLVDPQHDARDDVLAIVRAAGGRDVFVLVNNKFEGCSPESVRELARRVVGELRPEISP
;
A
#
# COMPACT_ATOMS: atom_id res chain seq x y z
N MET A 1 -8.70 -14.16 -35.63
CA MET A 1 -8.28 -13.01 -34.81
C MET A 1 -9.17 -12.92 -33.57
N ARG A 2 -8.75 -13.47 -32.43
CA ARG A 2 -9.55 -13.47 -31.18
C ARG A 2 -9.32 -12.16 -30.43
N ARG A 3 -10.42 -11.45 -30.13
CA ARG A 3 -10.43 -10.20 -29.36
C ARG A 3 -9.87 -10.48 -27.96
N LYS A 4 -8.84 -9.73 -27.56
CA LYS A 4 -8.31 -9.69 -26.19
C LYS A 4 -9.41 -9.14 -25.29
N ALA A 5 -10.03 -10.00 -24.47
CA ALA A 5 -10.87 -9.56 -23.38
C ALA A 5 -9.97 -8.86 -22.34
N SER A 6 -10.22 -7.56 -22.14
CA SER A 6 -9.68 -6.81 -21.02
C SER A 6 -10.23 -7.40 -19.71
N SER A 7 -9.38 -7.86 -18.81
CA SER A 7 -9.80 -8.32 -17.48
C SER A 7 -10.55 -7.18 -16.75
N PRO A 8 -11.85 -7.35 -16.46
CA PRO A 8 -12.57 -6.45 -15.58
C PRO A 8 -12.21 -6.77 -14.12
N ASP A 9 -12.44 -5.81 -13.24
CA ASP A 9 -12.35 -5.91 -11.77
C ASP A 9 -10.98 -5.85 -11.10
N GLN A 10 -10.35 -4.67 -11.22
CA GLN A 10 -9.60 -4.13 -10.09
C GLN A 10 -10.49 -3.74 -8.89
N LEU A 11 -11.81 -3.57 -9.10
CA LEU A 11 -12.73 -3.03 -8.08
C LEU A 11 -13.05 -4.03 -6.96
N GLY A 12 -12.89 -5.33 -7.21
CA GLY A 12 -12.99 -6.35 -6.17
C GLY A 12 -11.72 -6.50 -5.30
N LEU A 13 -10.65 -5.73 -5.55
CA LEU A 13 -9.32 -5.95 -4.94
C LEU A 13 -9.30 -5.78 -3.41
N PHE A 14 -10.17 -4.93 -2.85
CA PHE A 14 -10.10 -4.46 -1.45
C PHE A 14 -11.45 -4.52 -0.71
N GLY A 15 -12.38 -5.31 -1.27
CA GLY A 15 -13.81 -5.12 -1.02
C GLY A 15 -14.35 -4.07 -1.98
N GLY A 16 -15.32 -4.45 -2.82
CA GLY A 16 -15.98 -3.53 -3.74
C GLY A 16 -16.69 -2.37 -3.03
N PRO A 17 -17.30 -1.43 -3.78
CA PRO A 17 -18.03 -0.32 -3.17
C PRO A 17 -19.01 -0.89 -2.15
N ALA A 18 -18.98 -0.35 -0.94
CA ALA A 18 -19.94 -0.68 0.09
C ALA A 18 -21.33 -0.35 -0.46
N ALA A 19 -22.07 -1.36 -0.89
CA ALA A 19 -23.51 -1.29 -0.87
C ALA A 19 -23.90 -0.94 0.58
N GLU A 20 -24.82 0.01 0.72
CA GLU A 20 -25.26 0.56 2.02
C GLU A 20 -25.33 -0.53 3.08
N ALA A 21 -24.66 -0.29 4.20
CA ALA A 21 -24.60 -1.22 5.30
C ALA A 21 -26.03 -1.52 5.79
N PRO A 22 -26.51 -2.77 5.75
CA PRO A 22 -27.73 -3.12 6.45
C PRO A 22 -27.51 -2.95 7.96
N ALA A 23 -28.55 -2.50 8.66
CA ALA A 23 -28.54 -2.27 10.09
C ALA A 23 -27.94 -3.49 10.84
N ALA A 24 -26.91 -3.22 11.64
CA ALA A 24 -26.04 -4.21 12.25
C ALA A 24 -26.80 -5.22 13.13
N SER A 25 -26.59 -6.52 12.88
CA SER A 25 -26.51 -7.45 14.01
C SER A 25 -25.13 -7.24 14.65
N ARG A 26 -25.15 -6.76 15.90
CA ARG A 26 -23.93 -6.51 16.69
C ARG A 26 -23.29 -7.84 17.09
N GLY A 27 -22.58 -8.48 16.15
CA GLY A 27 -21.60 -9.50 16.50
C GLY A 27 -20.53 -8.91 17.43
N ALA A 28 -19.92 -9.76 18.26
CA ALA A 28 -18.81 -9.33 19.11
C ALA A 28 -17.70 -8.66 18.27
N PRO A 29 -17.06 -7.59 18.77
CA PRO A 29 -15.98 -6.93 18.04
C PRO A 29 -14.84 -7.92 17.79
N ALA A 30 -14.23 -7.83 16.61
CA ALA A 30 -13.04 -8.62 16.30
C ALA A 30 -11.94 -8.34 17.32
N ARG A 31 -11.10 -9.34 17.60
CA ARG A 31 -9.93 -9.24 18.47
C ARG A 31 -8.71 -9.76 17.73
N ALA A 32 -7.55 -9.13 17.93
CA ALA A 32 -6.30 -9.66 17.42
C ALA A 32 -5.93 -10.95 18.13
N ARG A 33 -5.53 -11.95 17.36
CA ARG A 33 -4.87 -13.15 17.84
C ARG A 33 -3.36 -12.86 17.85
N VAL A 34 -2.77 -12.79 19.04
CA VAL A 34 -1.34 -12.54 19.25
C VAL A 34 -0.70 -13.79 19.82
N THR A 35 0.40 -14.25 19.21
CA THR A 35 1.20 -15.38 19.72
C THR A 35 2.42 -14.90 20.52
N PRO A 36 3.05 -15.76 21.34
CA PRO A 36 4.33 -15.42 21.97
C PRO A 36 5.42 -15.02 20.97
N GLU A 37 5.49 -15.69 19.82
CA GLU A 37 6.42 -15.35 18.75
C GLU A 37 6.15 -13.95 18.17
N ASP A 38 4.87 -13.56 18.01
CA ASP A 38 4.53 -12.21 17.54
C ASP A 38 5.07 -11.12 18.49
N LEU A 39 5.04 -11.37 19.80
CA LEU A 39 5.58 -10.46 20.81
C LEU A 39 7.11 -10.39 20.73
N GLU A 40 7.78 -11.54 20.61
CA GLU A 40 9.24 -11.62 20.48
C GLU A 40 9.74 -10.91 19.22
N LEU A 41 9.07 -11.12 18.08
CA LEU A 41 9.38 -10.44 16.83
C LEU A 41 9.15 -8.94 16.96
N ALA A 42 7.99 -8.51 17.47
CA ALA A 42 7.66 -7.09 17.61
C ALA A 42 8.65 -6.33 18.50
N ALA A 43 9.15 -6.97 19.56
CA ALA A 43 10.16 -6.38 20.45
C ALA A 43 11.53 -6.18 19.78
N ARG A 44 11.84 -6.94 18.72
CA ARG A 44 13.15 -6.95 18.06
C ARG A 44 13.16 -6.25 16.70
N VAL A 45 12.02 -6.08 16.05
CA VAL A 45 11.92 -5.32 14.79
C VAL A 45 12.25 -3.84 15.07
N PRO A 46 13.23 -3.22 14.37
CA PRO A 46 13.60 -1.83 14.57
C PRO A 46 12.39 -0.89 14.50
N PRO A 47 12.27 0.14 15.35
CA PRO A 47 11.12 1.05 15.35
C PRO A 47 10.87 1.75 14.00
N SER A 48 11.92 1.96 13.20
CA SER A 48 11.83 2.56 11.87
C SER A 48 11.21 1.64 10.82
N VAL A 49 11.18 0.31 11.04
CA VAL A 49 10.60 -0.67 10.11
C VAL A 49 9.18 -1.01 10.53
N ARG A 50 8.18 -0.56 9.78
CA ARG A 50 6.76 -0.80 10.07
C ARG A 50 6.19 -1.79 9.08
N PHE A 51 5.81 -2.96 9.58
CA PHE A 51 5.10 -3.96 8.80
C PHE A 51 3.59 -3.77 8.91
N GLY A 52 2.92 -4.08 7.81
CA GLY A 52 1.49 -3.93 7.66
C GLY A 52 0.95 -4.67 6.46
N THR A 53 -0.35 -4.56 6.27
CA THR A 53 -1.10 -5.16 5.17
C THR A 53 -1.82 -4.08 4.38
N SER A 54 -2.13 -4.34 3.11
CA SER A 54 -2.83 -3.37 2.24
C SER A 54 -4.28 -3.07 2.67
N SER A 55 -4.84 -3.84 3.62
CA SER A 55 -6.16 -3.66 4.22
C SER A 55 -6.23 -4.53 5.49
N TRP A 56 -7.29 -4.40 6.29
CA TRP A 56 -7.56 -5.20 7.50
C TRP A 56 -8.83 -6.07 7.39
N THR A 57 -9.59 -5.97 6.30
CA THR A 57 -10.98 -6.42 6.25
C THR A 57 -11.20 -7.84 5.73
N PHE A 58 -10.20 -8.73 5.82
CA PHE A 58 -10.27 -10.09 5.26
C PHE A 58 -10.72 -11.13 6.29
N PRO A 59 -11.91 -11.77 6.11
CA PRO A 59 -12.40 -12.83 7.01
C PRO A 59 -11.50 -14.07 7.06
N GLY A 60 -10.80 -14.37 5.97
CA GLY A 60 -9.88 -15.51 5.90
C GLY A 60 -8.70 -15.46 6.86
N TRP A 61 -8.50 -14.35 7.56
CA TRP A 61 -7.50 -14.23 8.62
C TRP A 61 -8.01 -14.67 10.00
N GLY A 62 -9.25 -15.18 10.09
CA GLY A 62 -9.74 -15.86 11.30
C GLY A 62 -8.86 -17.04 11.67
N GLY A 63 -8.40 -17.09 12.93
CA GLY A 63 -7.42 -18.06 13.41
C GLY A 63 -5.97 -17.70 13.09
N VAL A 64 -5.71 -16.70 12.24
CA VAL A 64 -4.38 -16.27 11.81
C VAL A 64 -3.99 -14.94 12.46
N LEU A 65 -4.75 -13.89 12.16
CA LEU A 65 -4.59 -12.54 12.72
C LEU A 65 -5.72 -12.20 13.70
N TYR A 66 -6.91 -12.76 13.49
CA TYR A 66 -8.07 -12.50 14.34
C TYR A 66 -8.45 -13.74 15.12
N GLU A 67 -8.99 -13.55 16.33
CA GLU A 67 -9.60 -14.64 17.09
C GLU A 67 -10.86 -15.17 16.38
N GLY A 68 -11.06 -16.48 16.42
CA GLY A 68 -12.24 -17.13 15.83
C GLY A 68 -12.33 -16.94 14.30
N ALA A 69 -13.56 -16.78 13.81
CA ALA A 69 -13.86 -16.58 12.39
C ALA A 69 -14.75 -15.34 12.20
N PRO A 70 -14.16 -14.11 12.27
CA PRO A 70 -14.95 -12.89 12.19
C PRO A 70 -15.58 -12.73 10.81
N THR A 71 -16.82 -12.25 10.79
CA THR A 71 -17.50 -11.92 9.53
C THR A 71 -16.94 -10.64 8.94
N GLN A 72 -17.16 -10.42 7.63
CA GLN A 72 -16.74 -9.17 6.99
C GLN A 72 -17.44 -7.95 7.61
N ALA A 73 -18.70 -8.08 8.03
CA ALA A 73 -19.41 -7.01 8.74
C ALA A 73 -18.74 -6.66 10.08
N ALA A 74 -18.32 -7.66 10.87
CA ALA A 74 -17.60 -7.44 12.12
C ALA A 74 -16.26 -6.73 11.89
N LEU A 75 -15.53 -7.10 10.82
CA LEU A 75 -14.25 -6.47 10.46
C LEU A 75 -14.42 -5.03 9.95
N LEU A 76 -15.51 -4.72 9.24
CA LEU A 76 -15.82 -3.35 8.83
C LEU A 76 -16.19 -2.46 10.03
N ALA A 77 -16.84 -3.03 11.05
CA ALA A 77 -17.27 -2.30 12.24
C ALA A 77 -16.13 -2.06 13.25
N GLY A 78 -15.25 -3.05 13.49
CA GLY A 78 -14.23 -2.96 14.53
C GLY A 78 -12.89 -3.62 14.19
N GLY A 79 -12.71 -4.12 12.96
CA GLY A 79 -11.50 -4.82 12.56
C GLY A 79 -10.25 -3.94 12.54
N LEU A 80 -10.37 -2.63 12.28
CA LEU A 80 -9.21 -1.74 12.29
C LEU A 80 -8.59 -1.61 13.69
N GLN A 81 -9.43 -1.44 14.70
CA GLN A 81 -8.98 -1.38 16.09
C GLN A 81 -8.35 -2.72 16.50
N ALA A 82 -9.00 -3.84 16.16
CA ALA A 82 -8.46 -5.17 16.40
C ALA A 82 -7.10 -5.38 15.72
N TYR A 83 -6.97 -4.94 14.47
CA TYR A 83 -5.72 -5.01 13.70
C TYR A 83 -4.61 -4.19 14.38
N ALA A 84 -4.92 -2.96 14.77
CA ALA A 84 -3.95 -2.01 15.29
C ALA A 84 -3.45 -2.35 16.72
N THR A 85 -4.15 -3.22 17.46
CA THR A 85 -3.66 -3.72 18.75
C THR A 85 -2.65 -4.86 18.60
N HIS A 86 -2.49 -5.44 17.41
CA HIS A 86 -1.49 -6.48 17.20
C HIS A 86 -0.07 -5.88 17.15
N PRO A 87 0.86 -6.29 18.02
CA PRO A 87 2.14 -5.58 18.24
C PRO A 87 3.06 -5.57 17.02
N LEU A 88 2.98 -6.60 16.17
CA LEU A 88 3.80 -6.70 14.95
C LEU A 88 3.30 -5.81 13.78
N PHE A 89 2.01 -5.47 13.74
CA PHE A 89 1.42 -4.69 12.65
C PHE A 89 1.31 -3.23 13.09
N ARG A 90 2.27 -2.41 12.65
CA ARG A 90 2.40 -1.00 13.07
C ARG A 90 1.99 0.00 12.00
N VAL A 91 1.60 -0.50 10.83
CA VAL A 91 1.06 0.30 9.73
C VAL A 91 -0.05 -0.46 9.01
N VAL A 92 -0.98 0.26 8.39
CA VAL A 92 -1.98 -0.32 7.49
C VAL A 92 -2.12 0.48 6.21
N GLY A 93 -2.47 -0.18 5.10
CA GLY A 93 -2.89 0.47 3.87
C GLY A 93 -4.37 0.85 3.92
N ILE A 94 -4.70 2.07 3.48
CA ILE A 94 -6.07 2.52 3.22
C ILE A 94 -6.26 2.62 1.72
N ASP A 95 -6.80 1.55 1.13
CA ASP A 95 -7.07 1.50 -0.30
C ASP A 95 -8.47 2.02 -0.67
N ARG A 96 -9.39 2.18 0.31
CA ARG A 96 -10.72 2.76 0.08
C ARG A 96 -10.66 4.18 -0.46
N SER A 97 -9.67 4.97 -0.01
CA SER A 97 -9.47 6.36 -0.45
C SER A 97 -9.05 6.48 -1.92
N HIS A 98 -8.70 5.37 -2.57
CA HIS A 98 -8.44 5.32 -4.00
C HIS A 98 -9.70 5.60 -4.84
N TYR A 99 -10.90 5.28 -4.35
CA TYR A 99 -12.12 5.39 -5.14
C TYR A 99 -12.85 6.72 -4.96
N ALA A 100 -12.69 7.33 -3.78
CA ALA A 100 -13.18 8.66 -3.43
C ALA A 100 -12.39 9.18 -2.22
N PRO A 101 -12.25 10.51 -2.05
CA PRO A 101 -11.70 11.07 -0.83
C PRO A 101 -12.49 10.62 0.42
N LEU A 102 -11.80 10.44 1.54
CA LEU A 102 -12.44 10.12 2.81
C LEU A 102 -12.89 11.40 3.51
N ASP A 103 -14.08 11.39 4.08
CA ASP A 103 -14.56 12.50 4.90
C ASP A 103 -13.94 12.51 6.31
N ALA A 104 -14.08 13.65 7.00
CA ALA A 104 -13.50 13.84 8.32
C ALA A 104 -14.13 12.92 9.38
N ALA A 105 -15.41 12.56 9.23
CA ALA A 105 -16.12 11.67 10.15
C ALA A 105 -15.56 10.25 10.10
N THR A 106 -15.33 9.72 8.89
CA THR A 106 -14.73 8.40 8.66
C THR A 106 -13.31 8.37 9.21
N LEU A 107 -12.52 9.41 8.96
CA LEU A 107 -11.16 9.50 9.48
C LEU A 107 -11.12 9.65 11.00
N ALA A 108 -12.02 10.42 11.61
CA ALA A 108 -12.15 10.50 13.06
C ALA A 108 -12.51 9.14 13.68
N GLN A 109 -13.41 8.39 13.03
CA GLN A 109 -13.74 7.02 13.45
C GLN A 109 -12.52 6.10 13.37
N TYR A 110 -11.71 6.20 12.31
CA TYR A 110 -10.47 5.44 12.22
C TYR A 110 -9.49 5.84 13.33
N ALA A 111 -9.24 7.14 13.52
CA ALA A 111 -8.33 7.67 14.53
C ALA A 111 -8.66 7.19 15.95
N ALA A 112 -9.95 7.12 16.30
CA ALA A 112 -10.40 6.67 17.61
C ALA A 112 -9.98 5.24 17.96
N GLY A 113 -9.72 4.39 16.95
CA GLY A 113 -9.32 2.99 17.12
C GLY A 113 -7.81 2.75 17.07
N LEU A 114 -6.98 3.77 16.86
CA LEU A 114 -5.54 3.59 16.61
C LEU A 114 -4.68 3.97 17.82
N PRO A 115 -3.71 3.13 18.21
CA PRO A 115 -2.76 3.48 19.27
C PRO A 115 -1.74 4.53 18.79
N ALA A 116 -1.18 5.28 19.73
CA ALA A 116 -0.14 6.27 19.44
C ALA A 116 1.05 5.63 18.69
N GLY A 117 1.56 6.31 17.67
CA GLY A 117 2.67 5.83 16.84
C GLY A 117 2.28 4.86 15.72
N PHE A 118 1.01 4.43 15.65
CA PHE A 118 0.49 3.69 14.49
C PHE A 118 0.39 4.62 13.27
N CYS A 119 0.62 4.08 12.07
CA CYS A 119 0.52 4.85 10.83
C CYS A 119 -0.48 4.23 9.85
N ALA A 120 -1.12 5.05 9.03
CA ALA A 120 -1.86 4.58 7.87
C ALA A 120 -1.27 5.16 6.58
N VAL A 121 -1.01 4.31 5.60
CA VAL A 121 -0.58 4.69 4.26
C VAL A 121 -1.83 4.79 3.39
N SER A 122 -2.20 5.99 2.98
CA SER A 122 -3.41 6.22 2.20
C SER A 122 -3.11 6.27 0.72
N LYS A 123 -3.87 5.52 -0.08
CA LYS A 123 -3.88 5.76 -1.53
C LYS A 123 -4.54 7.07 -1.84
N VAL A 124 -3.96 7.81 -2.76
CA VAL A 124 -4.61 8.98 -3.34
C VAL A 124 -5.72 8.52 -4.28
N TRP A 125 -6.79 9.31 -4.30
CA TRP A 125 -7.94 9.13 -5.18
C TRP A 125 -7.52 8.99 -6.65
N ASP A 126 -8.06 7.99 -7.34
CA ASP A 126 -7.73 7.61 -8.72
C ASP A 126 -7.96 8.73 -9.74
N GLU A 127 -8.90 9.60 -9.46
CA GLU A 127 -9.14 10.85 -10.19
C GLU A 127 -7.91 11.77 -10.24
N LEU A 128 -6.99 11.69 -9.27
CA LEU A 128 -5.77 12.50 -9.25
C LEU A 128 -4.53 11.73 -9.73
N THR A 129 -4.60 10.40 -9.84
CA THR A 129 -3.44 9.56 -10.20
C THR A 129 -3.56 8.89 -11.56
N THR A 130 -4.74 8.90 -12.17
CA THR A 130 -4.98 8.33 -13.50
C THR A 130 -4.64 9.37 -14.57
N CYS A 131 -3.62 9.14 -15.40
CA CYS A 131 -3.30 10.06 -16.51
C CYS A 131 -4.31 9.97 -17.65
N VAL A 132 -4.75 8.75 -17.96
CA VAL A 132 -5.73 8.43 -19.01
C VAL A 132 -6.70 7.43 -18.44
N PHE A 133 -8.00 7.70 -18.55
CA PHE A 133 -9.00 6.78 -18.03
C PHE A 133 -8.96 5.47 -18.80
N PRO A 134 -8.87 4.32 -18.11
CA PRO A 134 -8.98 3.01 -18.75
C PRO A 134 -10.28 2.88 -19.54
N ALA A 135 -10.25 2.05 -20.58
CA ALA A 135 -11.43 1.62 -21.32
C ALA A 135 -12.29 0.67 -20.46
N HIS A 136 -12.92 1.22 -19.42
CA HIS A 136 -13.69 0.48 -18.43
C HIS A 136 -15.05 1.16 -18.19
N PRO A 137 -16.17 0.41 -18.08
CA PRO A 137 -17.52 0.97 -17.96
C PRO A 137 -17.70 1.98 -16.81
N ARG A 138 -16.98 1.79 -15.69
CA ARG A 138 -16.96 2.73 -14.54
C ARG A 138 -16.67 4.19 -14.94
N PHE A 139 -15.90 4.43 -16.00
CA PHE A 139 -15.54 5.79 -16.43
C PHE A 139 -16.52 6.40 -17.43
N GLY A 140 -17.53 5.66 -17.90
CA GLY A 140 -18.55 6.15 -18.83
C GLY A 140 -17.94 6.85 -20.05
N GLU A 141 -18.42 8.06 -20.36
CA GLU A 141 -17.95 8.88 -21.47
C GLU A 141 -16.46 9.28 -21.36
N ARG A 142 -15.91 9.27 -20.15
CA ARG A 142 -14.50 9.63 -19.89
C ARG A 142 -13.55 8.51 -20.27
N ALA A 143 -14.04 7.28 -20.47
CA ALA A 143 -13.21 6.13 -20.79
C ALA A 143 -12.32 6.43 -22.02
N SER A 144 -11.04 6.05 -21.94
CA SER A 144 -10.00 6.27 -22.96
C SER A 144 -9.57 7.73 -23.20
N HIS A 145 -10.17 8.70 -22.51
CA HIS A 145 -9.80 10.12 -22.61
C HIS A 145 -8.73 10.52 -21.57
N ASP A 146 -8.01 11.59 -21.88
CA ASP A 146 -7.07 12.20 -20.93
C ASP A 146 -7.82 12.72 -19.70
N ASN A 147 -7.18 12.61 -18.55
CA ASN A 147 -7.73 13.12 -17.30
C ASN A 147 -7.18 14.52 -17.00
N PRO A 148 -8.01 15.58 -17.06
CA PRO A 148 -7.56 16.94 -16.74
C PRO A 148 -7.18 17.11 -15.26
N SER A 149 -7.64 16.22 -14.37
CA SER A 149 -7.37 16.25 -12.94
C SER A 149 -6.05 15.55 -12.56
N PHE A 150 -5.37 14.93 -13.52
CA PHE A 150 -4.15 14.16 -13.25
C PHE A 150 -3.07 15.03 -12.58
N LEU A 151 -2.64 14.61 -11.38
CA LEU A 151 -1.70 15.33 -10.51
C LEU A 151 -2.13 16.77 -10.18
N SER A 152 -3.44 17.03 -10.10
CA SER A 152 -3.95 18.33 -9.68
C SER A 152 -3.70 18.59 -8.20
N ALA A 153 -2.74 19.48 -7.91
CA ALA A 153 -2.44 19.92 -6.54
C ALA A 153 -3.61 20.64 -5.88
N GLU A 154 -4.36 21.43 -6.65
CA GLU A 154 -5.53 22.15 -6.15
C GLU A 154 -6.55 21.18 -5.57
N ARG A 155 -6.95 20.18 -6.36
CA ARG A 155 -7.93 19.18 -5.93
C ARG A 155 -7.42 18.34 -4.77
N PHE A 156 -6.13 18.00 -4.74
CA PHE A 156 -5.55 17.33 -3.58
C PHE A 156 -5.70 18.18 -2.30
N LEU A 157 -5.41 19.47 -2.38
CA LEU A 157 -5.46 20.41 -1.25
C LEU A 157 -6.88 20.74 -0.79
N THR A 158 -7.88 20.71 -1.68
CA THR A 158 -9.26 21.06 -1.36
C THR A 158 -10.15 19.84 -1.06
N GLU A 159 -9.91 18.70 -1.70
CA GLU A 159 -10.80 17.54 -1.62
C GLU A 159 -10.20 16.36 -0.86
N VAL A 160 -8.87 16.21 -0.82
CA VAL A 160 -8.21 15.04 -0.19
C VAL A 160 -7.63 15.39 1.17
N LEU A 161 -6.83 16.44 1.26
CA LEU A 161 -6.01 16.73 2.44
C LEU A 161 -6.77 17.28 3.66
N PRO A 162 -7.79 18.15 3.53
CA PRO A 162 -8.42 18.81 4.68
C PRO A 162 -8.98 17.84 5.74
N PRO A 163 -9.68 16.74 5.37
CA PRO A 163 -10.13 15.74 6.34
C PRO A 163 -9.00 15.10 7.14
N TYR A 164 -7.84 14.84 6.52
CA TYR A 164 -6.67 14.29 7.22
C TYR A 164 -6.09 15.28 8.20
N THR A 165 -5.92 16.54 7.80
CA THR A 165 -5.42 17.60 8.68
C THR A 165 -6.33 17.77 9.90
N ALA A 166 -7.65 17.74 9.69
CA ALA A 166 -8.62 17.98 10.76
C ALA A 166 -8.75 16.81 11.75
N ALA A 167 -8.70 15.56 11.27
CA ALA A 167 -9.12 14.41 12.06
C ALA A 167 -8.10 13.25 12.18
N PHE A 168 -7.02 13.27 11.39
CA PHE A 168 -6.14 12.09 11.24
C PHE A 168 -4.64 12.38 11.22
N ALA A 169 -4.23 13.65 11.34
CA ALA A 169 -2.84 14.08 11.16
C ALA A 169 -1.80 13.26 11.96
N PRO A 170 -2.03 12.88 13.24
CA PRO A 170 -1.07 12.08 14.02
C PRO A 170 -0.82 10.67 13.47
N PHE A 171 -1.77 10.11 12.71
CA PHE A 171 -1.72 8.75 12.17
C PHE A 171 -1.43 8.74 10.66
N ALA A 172 -1.35 9.91 10.03
CA ALA A 172 -1.11 10.03 8.59
C ALA A 172 0.32 9.62 8.23
N GLY A 173 0.46 8.42 7.67
CA GLY A 173 1.67 7.99 6.98
C GLY A 173 1.77 8.59 5.58
N PRO A 174 2.62 8.03 4.69
CA PRO A 174 2.72 8.48 3.31
C PRO A 174 1.40 8.42 2.54
N PHE A 175 1.09 9.48 1.79
CA PHE A 175 0.11 9.43 0.72
C PHE A 175 0.74 8.83 -0.54
N VAL A 176 0.18 7.73 -1.02
CA VAL A 176 0.67 7.02 -2.19
C VAL A 176 -0.10 7.45 -3.44
N PHE A 177 0.56 8.21 -4.30
CA PHE A 177 0.13 8.49 -5.67
C PHE A 177 0.45 7.26 -6.53
N GLU A 178 -0.45 6.27 -6.55
CA GLU A 178 -0.33 5.11 -7.44
C GLU A 178 -0.73 5.51 -8.87
N ILE A 179 0.28 5.64 -9.73
CA ILE A 179 0.11 5.92 -11.16
C ILE A 179 -0.17 4.59 -11.86
N PRO A 180 -1.43 4.33 -12.28
CA PRO A 180 -1.83 3.06 -12.85
C PRO A 180 -1.12 2.81 -14.19
N PRO A 181 -1.08 1.54 -14.67
CA PRO A 181 -0.41 1.24 -15.92
C PRO A 181 -1.08 1.96 -17.09
N MET A 182 -0.26 2.65 -17.88
CA MET A 182 -0.66 3.29 -19.12
C MET A 182 -0.24 2.43 -20.31
N PRO A 183 -1.05 2.34 -21.39
CA PRO A 183 -0.61 1.79 -22.65
C PRO A 183 0.65 2.52 -23.16
N PRO A 184 1.62 1.84 -23.79
CA PRO A 184 2.88 2.47 -24.21
C PRO A 184 2.71 3.78 -25.00
N ALA A 185 1.72 3.84 -25.90
CA ALA A 185 1.42 5.03 -26.70
C ALA A 185 0.85 6.22 -25.90
N ARG A 186 0.48 6.01 -24.63
CA ARG A 186 -0.09 7.01 -23.72
C ARG A 186 0.83 7.31 -22.53
N VAL A 187 1.98 6.65 -22.42
CA VAL A 187 2.99 6.98 -21.42
C VAL A 187 3.61 8.32 -21.83
N PRO A 188 3.54 9.37 -21.00
CA PRO A 188 4.20 10.64 -21.32
C PRO A 188 5.72 10.46 -21.36
N ALA A 189 6.43 11.38 -22.02
CA ALA A 189 7.88 11.47 -21.89
C ALA A 189 8.27 11.61 -20.41
N ALA A 190 9.37 10.98 -20.01
CA ALA A 190 9.76 10.90 -18.59
C ALA A 190 10.00 12.29 -17.98
N GLU A 191 10.55 13.22 -18.75
CA GLU A 191 10.80 14.60 -18.34
C GLU A 191 9.50 15.37 -18.14
N VAL A 192 8.49 15.14 -19.00
CA VAL A 192 7.16 15.73 -18.86
C VAL A 192 6.46 15.20 -17.62
N PHE A 193 6.60 13.90 -17.34
CA PHE A 193 6.07 13.31 -16.11
C PHE A 193 6.77 13.87 -14.87
N ALA A 194 8.10 13.93 -14.86
CA ALA A 194 8.88 14.50 -13.76
C ALA A 194 8.49 15.96 -13.49
N ALA A 195 8.32 16.78 -14.53
CA ALA A 195 7.89 18.17 -14.39
C ALA A 195 6.46 18.29 -13.80
N ARG A 196 5.53 17.38 -14.13
CA ARG A 196 4.20 17.35 -13.51
C ARG A 196 4.26 16.98 -12.03
N VAL A 197 5.12 16.01 -11.67
CA VAL A 197 5.36 15.63 -10.27
C VAL A 197 5.97 16.80 -9.49
N ASP A 198 6.93 17.52 -10.09
CA ASP A 198 7.57 18.70 -9.51
C ASP A 198 6.56 19.84 -9.26
N ALA A 199 5.71 20.14 -10.24
CA ALA A 199 4.67 21.15 -10.14
C ALA A 199 3.63 20.81 -9.04
N LEU A 200 3.28 19.52 -8.91
CA LEU A 200 2.42 19.04 -7.83
C LEU A 200 3.10 19.26 -6.47
N LEU A 201 4.29 18.68 -6.28
CA LEU A 201 4.99 18.68 -4.99
C LEU A 201 5.42 20.07 -4.52
N SER A 202 5.69 20.99 -5.44
CA SER A 202 5.99 22.39 -5.14
C SER A 202 4.84 23.12 -4.44
N ARG A 203 3.61 22.61 -4.56
CA ARG A 203 2.40 23.20 -3.93
C ARG A 203 1.96 22.46 -2.68
N LEU A 204 2.44 21.25 -2.43
CA LEU A 204 1.98 20.42 -1.31
C LEU A 204 2.71 20.76 0.00
N PRO A 205 2.03 20.72 1.16
CA PRO A 205 2.66 21.02 2.45
C PRO A 205 3.66 19.94 2.87
N ARG A 206 4.80 20.37 3.41
CA ARG A 206 5.87 19.46 3.91
C ARG A 206 5.51 18.70 5.19
N ALA A 207 4.39 19.02 5.83
CA ALA A 207 3.93 18.35 7.05
C ALA A 207 3.48 16.89 6.80
N PHE A 208 3.18 16.53 5.55
CA PHE A 208 2.82 15.17 5.16
C PHE A 208 3.89 14.56 4.26
N ARG A 209 3.91 13.22 4.22
CA ARG A 209 4.81 12.45 3.38
C ARG A 209 4.10 12.06 2.09
N TYR A 210 4.81 12.15 0.97
CA TYR A 210 4.29 11.81 -0.35
C TYR A 210 5.15 10.74 -0.99
N ALA A 211 4.52 9.72 -1.55
CA ALA A 211 5.20 8.67 -2.27
C ALA A 211 4.51 8.37 -3.59
N PHE A 212 5.28 8.01 -4.61
CA PHE A 212 4.77 7.73 -5.94
C PHE A 212 5.02 6.28 -6.30
N GLU A 213 3.96 5.57 -6.69
CA GLU A 213 4.04 4.20 -7.13
C GLU A 213 3.81 4.12 -8.64
N LEU A 214 4.85 3.76 -9.37
CA LEU A 214 4.80 3.66 -10.83
C LEU A 214 4.44 2.25 -11.28
N ARG A 215 3.69 2.16 -12.39
CA ARG A 215 3.30 0.93 -13.09
C ARG A 215 3.82 0.87 -14.53
N ASN A 216 4.70 1.79 -14.90
CA ASN A 216 5.41 1.82 -16.17
C ASN A 216 6.89 2.08 -15.87
N GLU A 217 7.74 1.07 -16.10
CA GLU A 217 9.19 1.15 -15.81
C GLU A 217 9.86 2.36 -16.49
N ALA A 218 9.43 2.72 -17.69
CA ALA A 218 9.98 3.85 -18.46
C ALA A 218 9.90 5.21 -17.73
N LEU A 219 9.05 5.34 -16.69
CA LEU A 219 8.95 6.55 -15.88
C LEU A 219 9.92 6.58 -14.69
N LEU A 220 10.52 5.43 -14.32
CA LEU A 220 11.51 5.35 -13.25
C LEU A 220 12.87 5.81 -13.78
N THR A 221 13.08 7.12 -13.77
CA THR A 221 14.29 7.78 -14.30
C THR A 221 15.00 8.60 -13.22
N GLY A 222 16.27 8.94 -13.47
CA GLY A 222 17.05 9.82 -12.59
C GLY A 222 16.38 11.18 -12.38
N ALA A 223 15.87 11.82 -13.45
CA ALA A 223 15.20 13.11 -13.37
C ALA A 223 13.96 13.08 -12.45
N TYR A 224 13.16 12.01 -12.53
CA TYR A 224 12.03 11.81 -11.62
C TYR A 224 12.49 11.62 -10.16
N LEU A 225 13.55 10.84 -9.92
CA LEU A 225 14.07 10.60 -8.58
C LEU A 225 14.71 11.87 -7.96
N GLU A 226 15.33 12.71 -8.78
CA GLU A 226 15.86 14.02 -8.35
C GLU A 226 14.74 14.95 -7.88
N VAL A 227 13.63 15.03 -8.62
CA VAL A 227 12.43 15.77 -8.21
C VAL A 227 11.93 15.26 -6.86
N LEU A 228 11.75 13.94 -6.70
CA LEU A 228 11.29 13.38 -5.43
C LEU A 228 12.21 13.76 -4.27
N ARG A 229 13.52 13.64 -4.46
CA ARG A 229 14.52 14.00 -3.44
C ARG A 229 14.46 15.48 -3.08
N ALA A 230 14.35 16.38 -4.06
CA ALA A 230 14.25 17.82 -3.83
C ALA A 230 13.02 18.21 -2.99
N HIS A 231 11.97 17.39 -3.05
CA HIS A 231 10.71 17.61 -2.34
C HIS A 231 10.53 16.76 -1.07
N GLY A 232 11.52 15.96 -0.68
CA GLY A 232 11.40 15.05 0.45
C GLY A 232 10.35 13.94 0.25
N ALA A 233 10.03 13.61 -1.01
CA ALA A 233 9.13 12.54 -1.39
C ALA A 233 9.91 11.23 -1.69
N SER A 234 9.20 10.11 -1.84
CA SER A 234 9.81 8.79 -2.11
C SER A 234 9.20 8.08 -3.31
N HIS A 235 10.01 7.28 -4.00
CA HIS A 235 9.52 6.25 -4.90
C HIS A 235 9.01 5.05 -4.08
N VAL A 236 7.88 4.47 -4.47
CA VAL A 236 7.37 3.24 -3.87
C VAL A 236 7.97 2.04 -4.60
N LEU A 237 8.77 1.25 -3.88
CA LEU A 237 9.29 -0.01 -4.40
C LEU A 237 8.18 -1.07 -4.37
N ASN A 238 7.61 -1.36 -5.53
CA ASN A 238 6.46 -2.25 -5.64
C ASN A 238 6.81 -3.56 -6.35
N LEU A 239 6.32 -4.68 -5.84
CA LEU A 239 6.38 -5.96 -6.55
C LEU A 239 5.08 -6.15 -7.32
N TRP A 240 5.14 -5.80 -8.61
CA TRP A 240 4.01 -5.84 -9.54
C TRP A 240 4.48 -6.23 -10.94
N THR A 241 3.64 -6.95 -11.69
CA THR A 241 4.01 -7.64 -12.93
C THR A 241 4.69 -6.81 -14.02
N GLY A 242 4.38 -5.52 -14.14
CA GLY A 242 5.01 -4.63 -15.13
C GLY A 242 6.09 -3.69 -14.56
N MET A 243 6.60 -3.95 -13.35
CA MET A 243 7.74 -3.25 -12.77
C MET A 243 8.92 -4.20 -12.57
N PRO A 244 10.17 -3.70 -12.58
CA PRO A 244 11.34 -4.51 -12.22
C PRO A 244 11.23 -5.10 -10.82
N THR A 245 12.03 -6.13 -10.53
CA THR A 245 12.13 -6.65 -9.15
C THR A 245 12.55 -5.56 -8.17
N LEU A 246 12.27 -5.76 -6.89
CA LEU A 246 12.63 -4.80 -5.83
C LEU A 246 14.14 -4.52 -5.83
N ARG A 247 14.98 -5.55 -6.00
CA ARG A 247 16.44 -5.38 -6.15
C ARG A 247 16.82 -4.47 -7.32
N ARG A 248 16.20 -4.64 -8.48
CA ARG A 248 16.50 -3.84 -9.67
C ARG A 248 16.04 -2.39 -9.50
N GLN A 249 14.89 -2.17 -8.86
CA GLN A 249 14.43 -0.83 -8.49
C GLN A 249 15.40 -0.16 -7.50
N LEU A 250 15.81 -0.87 -6.44
CA LEU A 250 16.74 -0.34 -5.44
C LEU A 250 18.10 0.06 -6.04
N ALA A 251 18.55 -0.66 -7.06
CA ALA A 251 19.80 -0.40 -7.77
C ALA A 251 19.75 0.84 -8.69
N VAL A 252 18.57 1.41 -8.97
CA VAL A 252 18.46 2.65 -9.75
C VAL A 252 19.04 3.81 -8.93
N ALA A 253 19.98 4.54 -9.53
CA ALA A 253 20.63 5.68 -8.89
C ALA A 253 19.59 6.69 -8.38
N GLY A 254 19.69 7.04 -7.09
CA GLY A 254 18.77 7.95 -6.39
C GLY A 254 17.72 7.26 -5.52
N VAL A 255 17.35 5.99 -5.78
CA VAL A 255 16.31 5.30 -4.98
C VAL A 255 16.76 5.11 -3.53
N ALA A 256 17.98 4.64 -3.29
CA ALA A 256 18.52 4.45 -1.93
C ALA A 256 18.75 5.77 -1.16
N ALA A 257 18.71 6.92 -1.84
CA ALA A 257 18.85 8.25 -1.22
C ALA A 257 17.52 8.85 -0.75
N ALA A 258 16.39 8.13 -0.89
CA ALA A 258 15.08 8.59 -0.45
C ALA A 258 15.04 8.90 1.06
N PRO A 259 14.26 9.90 1.50
CA PRO A 259 14.17 10.27 2.92
C PRO A 259 13.47 9.22 3.79
N PHE A 260 12.64 8.38 3.18
CA PHE A 260 11.96 7.22 3.75
C PHE A 260 11.66 6.22 2.63
N PHE A 261 11.21 5.02 2.96
CA PHE A 261 10.91 3.97 1.99
C PHE A 261 9.48 3.48 2.16
N VAL A 262 8.81 3.22 1.04
CA VAL A 262 7.54 2.50 1.01
C VAL A 262 7.71 1.30 0.10
N VAL A 263 7.40 0.12 0.62
CA VAL A 263 7.45 -1.15 -0.09
C VAL A 263 6.04 -1.72 -0.17
N ARG A 264 5.58 -2.04 -1.37
CA ARG A 264 4.26 -2.67 -1.59
C ARG A 264 4.42 -4.03 -2.26
N LEU A 265 4.20 -5.09 -1.51
CA LEU A 265 4.28 -6.47 -1.99
C LEU A 265 2.88 -6.89 -2.46
N MET A 266 2.70 -7.05 -3.77
CA MET A 266 1.37 -7.29 -4.35
C MET A 266 1.30 -8.56 -5.17
N LEU A 267 1.69 -8.50 -6.43
CA LEU A 267 1.52 -9.60 -7.37
C LEU A 267 2.88 -9.89 -8.00
N PRO A 268 3.52 -11.02 -7.65
CA PRO A 268 4.74 -11.46 -8.31
C PRO A 268 4.60 -11.49 -9.84
N PRO A 269 5.67 -11.13 -10.58
CA PRO A 269 5.67 -11.10 -12.04
C PRO A 269 5.16 -12.39 -12.70
N PHE A 270 4.66 -12.26 -13.94
CA PHE A 270 4.18 -13.35 -14.79
C PHE A 270 2.92 -14.11 -14.31
N THR A 271 2.24 -13.61 -13.28
CA THR A 271 0.97 -14.21 -12.83
C THR A 271 -0.25 -13.45 -13.33
N ARG A 272 -1.29 -14.17 -13.75
CA ARG A 272 -2.59 -13.60 -14.17
C ARG A 272 -3.49 -13.42 -12.95
N TYR A 273 -4.09 -12.24 -12.86
CA TYR A 273 -4.73 -11.70 -11.67
C TYR A 273 -5.96 -12.48 -11.18
N ASP A 274 -6.82 -12.90 -12.11
CA ASP A 274 -8.06 -13.64 -11.88
C ASP A 274 -7.80 -15.10 -11.44
N VAL A 275 -6.84 -15.76 -12.09
CA VAL A 275 -6.43 -17.13 -11.78
C VAL A 275 -5.90 -17.23 -10.34
N ARG A 276 -5.00 -16.33 -9.93
CA ARG A 276 -4.39 -16.38 -8.60
C ARG A 276 -5.37 -16.12 -7.45
N ARG A 277 -6.43 -15.32 -7.63
CA ARG A 277 -7.38 -15.06 -6.53
C ARG A 277 -8.14 -16.32 -6.13
N ALA A 278 -8.58 -17.11 -7.10
CA ALA A 278 -9.30 -18.35 -6.84
C ALA A 278 -8.38 -19.37 -6.15
N ASP A 279 -7.14 -19.47 -6.63
CA ASP A 279 -6.15 -20.43 -6.11
C ASP A 279 -5.65 -20.09 -4.70
N LEU A 280 -5.59 -18.80 -4.36
CA LEU A 280 -5.07 -18.32 -3.08
C LEU A 280 -6.16 -18.11 -2.02
N ALA A 281 -7.44 -18.15 -2.40
CA ALA A 281 -8.53 -18.13 -1.43
C ALA A 281 -8.43 -19.37 -0.51
N PRO A 282 -8.78 -19.26 0.78
CA PRO A 282 -9.44 -18.12 1.43
C PRO A 282 -8.46 -17.06 2.00
N PHE A 283 -7.17 -17.12 1.64
CA PHE A 283 -6.09 -16.29 2.17
C PHE A 283 -5.71 -16.53 3.63
N ASP A 284 -5.79 -17.79 4.08
CA ASP A 284 -5.53 -18.24 5.45
C ASP A 284 -4.14 -18.84 5.68
N ARG A 285 -3.36 -19.06 4.62
CA ARG A 285 -2.02 -19.64 4.69
C ARG A 285 -1.11 -19.15 3.57
N LEU A 286 0.19 -19.37 3.74
CA LEU A 286 1.15 -19.23 2.65
C LEU A 286 0.94 -20.36 1.65
N VAL A 287 0.88 -20.00 0.37
CA VAL A 287 0.71 -20.91 -0.77
C VAL A 287 1.91 -20.84 -1.70
N ASP A 288 2.45 -19.64 -1.92
CA ASP A 288 3.54 -19.41 -2.87
C ASP A 288 4.62 -18.48 -2.27
N PRO A 289 5.45 -18.99 -1.34
CA PRO A 289 6.48 -18.19 -0.67
C PRO A 289 7.49 -17.55 -1.64
N GLN A 290 7.69 -16.23 -1.53
CA GLN A 290 8.54 -15.43 -2.40
C GLN A 290 9.86 -15.09 -1.69
N HIS A 291 10.72 -16.10 -1.49
CA HIS A 291 11.98 -15.95 -0.74
C HIS A 291 12.87 -14.80 -1.26
N ASP A 292 13.08 -14.69 -2.57
CA ASP A 292 13.89 -13.63 -3.18
C ASP A 292 13.33 -12.24 -2.89
N ALA A 293 12.01 -12.08 -2.97
CA ALA A 293 11.37 -10.80 -2.67
C ALA A 293 11.54 -10.43 -1.19
N ARG A 294 11.50 -11.40 -0.28
CA ARG A 294 11.76 -11.16 1.14
C ARG A 294 13.21 -10.72 1.39
N ASP A 295 14.18 -11.30 0.69
CA ASP A 295 15.60 -10.87 0.75
C ASP A 295 15.79 -9.46 0.17
N ASP A 296 15.06 -9.13 -0.87
CA ASP A 296 15.06 -7.78 -1.41
C ASP A 296 14.49 -6.76 -0.41
N VAL A 297 13.44 -7.10 0.35
CA VAL A 297 12.95 -6.25 1.44
C VAL A 297 14.02 -6.02 2.50
N LEU A 298 14.77 -7.07 2.88
CA LEU A 298 15.88 -6.92 3.82
C LEU A 298 16.98 -6.00 3.26
N ALA A 299 17.31 -6.11 1.98
CA ALA A 299 18.25 -5.20 1.33
C ALA A 299 17.76 -3.74 1.36
N ILE A 300 16.46 -3.50 1.18
CA ILE A 300 15.85 -2.17 1.32
C ILE A 300 15.97 -1.66 2.77
N VAL A 301 15.67 -2.51 3.76
CA VAL A 301 15.81 -2.15 5.19
C VAL A 301 17.26 -1.77 5.53
N ARG A 302 18.24 -2.52 5.03
CA ARG A 302 19.66 -2.19 5.18
C ARG A 302 20.01 -0.86 4.51
N ALA A 303 19.58 -0.66 3.26
CA ALA A 303 19.81 0.58 2.52
C ALA A 303 19.17 1.78 3.22
N ALA A 304 18.04 1.59 3.91
CA ALA A 304 17.37 2.65 4.67
C ALA A 304 18.22 3.19 5.83
N GLY A 305 19.12 2.40 6.41
CA GLY A 305 20.09 2.89 7.41
C GLY A 305 19.44 3.62 8.59
N GLY A 306 18.29 3.12 9.07
CA GLY A 306 17.53 3.72 10.17
C GLY A 306 16.43 4.71 9.75
N ARG A 307 16.37 5.13 8.48
CA ARG A 307 15.22 5.86 7.93
C ARG A 307 13.96 4.99 7.98
N ASP A 308 12.79 5.63 8.03
CA ASP A 308 11.51 4.93 8.08
C ASP A 308 11.30 4.04 6.84
N VAL A 309 10.88 2.79 7.07
CA VAL A 309 10.49 1.83 6.03
C VAL A 309 9.08 1.32 6.31
N PHE A 310 8.15 1.59 5.41
CA PHE A 310 6.78 1.11 5.47
C PHE A 310 6.63 -0.08 4.52
N VAL A 311 6.33 -1.26 5.05
CA VAL A 311 6.16 -2.49 4.24
C VAL A 311 4.71 -2.93 4.31
N LEU A 312 4.00 -2.84 3.18
CA LEU A 312 2.61 -3.24 3.05
C LEU A 312 2.49 -4.49 2.20
N VAL A 313 1.88 -5.54 2.76
CA VAL A 313 1.69 -6.81 2.08
C VAL A 313 0.24 -6.98 1.63
N ASN A 314 0.04 -7.44 0.39
CA ASN A 314 -1.26 -7.88 -0.13
C ASN A 314 -1.33 -9.40 -0.11
N ASN A 315 -2.54 -9.97 0.07
CA ASN A 315 -2.70 -11.43 0.13
C ASN A 315 -2.23 -12.12 -1.16
N LYS A 316 -2.28 -11.42 -2.30
CA LYS A 316 -1.82 -11.96 -3.60
C LYS A 316 -0.30 -12.15 -3.69
N PHE A 317 0.46 -11.68 -2.69
CA PHE A 317 1.90 -11.83 -2.66
C PHE A 317 2.28 -13.30 -2.47
N GLU A 318 1.77 -13.92 -1.40
CA GLU A 318 2.13 -15.29 -1.00
C GLU A 318 0.92 -16.14 -0.57
N GLY A 319 -0.30 -15.60 -0.60
CA GLY A 319 -1.52 -16.27 -0.15
C GLY A 319 -2.04 -15.74 1.19
N CYS A 320 -1.19 -15.26 2.11
CA CYS A 320 -1.66 -14.74 3.39
C CYS A 320 -0.77 -13.60 3.89
N SER A 321 -1.29 -12.37 3.89
CA SER A 321 -0.50 -11.18 4.26
C SER A 321 0.01 -11.22 5.70
N PRO A 322 -0.79 -11.62 6.72
CA PRO A 322 -0.29 -11.72 8.08
C PRO A 322 0.88 -12.69 8.24
N GLU A 323 0.81 -13.87 7.62
CA GLU A 323 1.91 -14.84 7.64
C GLU A 323 3.14 -14.32 6.88
N SER A 324 2.93 -13.63 5.76
CA SER A 324 4.02 -12.98 5.01
C SER A 324 4.74 -11.93 5.86
N VAL A 325 3.99 -11.15 6.65
CA VAL A 325 4.54 -10.17 7.59
C VAL A 325 5.37 -10.84 8.68
N ARG A 326 4.88 -11.95 9.25
CA ARG A 326 5.65 -12.75 10.23
C ARG A 326 6.97 -13.25 9.64
N GLU A 327 6.94 -13.77 8.42
CA GLU A 327 8.13 -14.23 7.71
C GLU A 327 9.15 -13.11 7.42
N LEU A 328 8.67 -11.93 7.01
CA LEU A 328 9.51 -10.75 6.81
C LEU A 328 10.13 -10.28 8.13
N ALA A 329 9.34 -10.26 9.21
CA ALA A 329 9.82 -9.92 10.53
C ALA A 329 10.88 -10.91 11.03
N ARG A 330 10.67 -12.23 10.86
CA ARG A 330 11.67 -13.27 11.17
C ARG A 330 12.98 -13.00 10.45
N ARG A 331 12.95 -12.68 9.16
CA ARG A 331 14.16 -12.37 8.36
C ARG A 331 14.88 -11.13 8.86
N VAL A 332 14.16 -10.03 9.07
CA VAL A 332 14.75 -8.80 9.60
C VAL A 332 15.38 -9.04 10.98
N VAL A 333 14.68 -9.75 11.87
CA VAL A 333 15.13 -10.02 13.23
C VAL A 333 16.29 -11.04 13.30
N GLY A 334 16.30 -12.04 12.42
CA GLY A 334 17.33 -13.08 12.35
C GLY A 334 18.69 -12.51 11.93
N GLU A 335 18.69 -11.57 11.00
CA GLU A 335 19.87 -10.90 10.44
C GLU A 335 20.41 -9.76 11.33
N LEU A 336 19.59 -9.22 12.22
CA LEU A 336 20.00 -8.23 13.23
C LEU A 336 20.67 -8.87 14.46
N ARG A 337 20.88 -10.20 14.48
CA ARG A 337 21.73 -10.81 15.50
C ARG A 337 23.18 -10.36 15.24
N PRO A 338 23.90 -9.80 16.23
CA PRO A 338 25.33 -9.59 16.07
C PRO A 338 25.96 -10.95 15.76
N GLU A 339 26.83 -10.99 14.74
CA GLU A 339 27.76 -12.11 14.58
C GLU A 339 28.45 -12.30 15.93
N ILE A 340 28.16 -13.41 16.60
CA ILE A 340 28.94 -13.84 17.74
C ILE A 340 30.29 -14.22 17.13
N SER A 341 31.23 -13.28 17.11
CA SER A 341 32.63 -13.59 16.84
C SER A 341 33.10 -14.58 17.92
N PRO A 342 33.72 -15.71 17.54
CA PRO A 342 34.28 -16.67 18.49
C PRO A 342 35.43 -16.08 19.32
#